data_AF-J0X480-F1
#
_entry.id   AF-J0X480-F1
#
_cell.length_a   1.000
_cell.length_b   1.000
_cell.length_c   1.000
_cell.angle_alpha   90.00
_cell.angle_beta   90.00
_cell.angle_gamma   90.00
#
_symmetry.space_group_name_H-M   'P 1'
#
loop_
_entity.id
_entity.type
_entity.pdbx_description
1 polymer ?
#
loop_
_entity_poly.entity_id
_entity_poly.type
_entity_poly.pdbx_seq_one_letter_code
_entity_poly.pdbx_strand_id
1 'polypeptide(L)'
;MGNNGVQETLFFPLLGRARAARTWPTCFKDPWSEHVVARAEADRPGIQDKDMGEIPAAIYALRHLAAVTEIRHYLGDHPGAAVVDLGCGLDRLIDDVGSADGGAIV
;
A
#
# COMPACT_ATOMS: atom_id res chain seq x y z
N MET A 1 5.76 -2.22 30.00
CA MET A 1 5.60 -3.05 28.78
C MET A 1 5.00 -2.16 27.71
N GLY A 2 5.79 -1.80 26.70
CA GLY A 2 5.47 -0.71 25.78
C GLY A 2 4.19 -0.98 24.97
N ASN A 3 3.27 -0.02 25.02
CA ASN A 3 2.09 0.05 24.16
C ASN A 3 2.50 0.37 22.72
N ASN A 4 3.25 -0.52 22.07
CA ASN A 4 3.58 -0.38 20.65
C ASN A 4 2.40 -0.86 19.79
N GLY A 5 1.20 -0.34 20.06
CA GLY A 5 0.01 -0.57 19.27
C GLY A 5 0.29 -0.30 17.79
N VAL A 6 -0.16 -1.19 16.88
CA VAL A 6 -0.30 -0.85 15.46
C VAL A 6 -1.05 0.47 15.42
N GLN A 7 -0.46 1.51 14.85
CA GLN A 7 -1.20 2.76 14.62
C GLN A 7 -2.29 2.45 13.61
N GLU A 8 -3.53 2.37 14.07
CA GLU A 8 -4.66 1.86 13.29
C GLU A 8 -4.84 2.62 11.97
N THR A 9 -4.60 3.93 11.99
CA THR A 9 -4.64 4.80 10.82
C THR A 9 -3.61 4.41 9.73
N LEU A 10 -2.45 3.85 10.12
CA LEU A 10 -1.43 3.38 9.17
C LEU A 10 -1.74 1.97 8.64
N PHE A 11 -2.46 1.16 9.42
CA PHE A 11 -2.70 -0.24 9.08
C PHE A 11 -3.98 -0.47 8.28
N PHE A 12 -5.05 0.31 8.52
CA PHE A 12 -6.30 0.13 7.76
C PHE A 12 -6.14 0.23 6.23
N PRO A 13 -5.32 1.15 5.69
CA PRO A 13 -5.06 1.15 4.25
C PRO A 13 -4.46 -0.17 3.76
N LEU A 14 -3.48 -0.73 4.49
CA LEU A 14 -2.85 -2.01 4.14
C LEU A 14 -3.82 -3.18 4.29
N LEU A 15 -4.63 -3.20 5.35
CA LEU A 15 -5.65 -4.24 5.55
C LEU A 15 -6.67 -4.24 4.39
N GLY A 16 -7.12 -3.05 3.98
CA GLY A 16 -8.01 -2.89 2.84
C GLY A 16 -7.38 -3.32 1.51
N ARG A 17 -6.11 -2.96 1.26
CA ARG A 17 -5.40 -3.39 0.04
C ARG A 17 -5.14 -4.89 0.00
N ALA A 18 -4.79 -5.50 1.13
CA ALA A 18 -4.62 -6.95 1.21
C ALA A 18 -5.95 -7.67 0.97
N ARG A 19 -7.07 -7.15 1.50
CA ARG A 19 -8.40 -7.66 1.17
C ARG A 19 -8.66 -7.54 -0.34
N ALA A 20 -8.44 -6.35 -0.91
CA ALA A 20 -8.69 -6.11 -2.34
C ALA A 20 -7.85 -7.03 -3.24
N ALA A 21 -6.59 -7.28 -2.89
CA ALA A 21 -5.70 -8.17 -3.63
C ALA A 21 -6.22 -9.62 -3.64
N ARG A 22 -6.76 -10.08 -2.51
CA ARG A 22 -7.39 -11.40 -2.40
C ARG A 22 -8.74 -11.48 -3.11
N THR A 23 -9.56 -10.44 -3.01
CA THR A 23 -10.92 -10.42 -3.59
C THR A 23 -10.90 -10.23 -5.11
N TRP A 24 -9.99 -9.40 -5.63
CA TRP A 24 -9.90 -9.06 -7.05
C TRP A 24 -8.48 -9.25 -7.62
N PRO A 25 -7.90 -10.46 -7.57
CA PRO A 25 -6.49 -10.72 -7.90
C PRO A 25 -6.13 -10.47 -9.37
N THR A 26 -7.12 -10.41 -10.26
CA THR A 26 -6.95 -10.04 -11.67
C THR A 26 -6.94 -8.53 -11.90
N CYS A 27 -7.45 -7.75 -10.95
CA CYS A 27 -7.61 -6.30 -11.06
C CYS A 27 -6.62 -5.54 -10.18
N PHE A 28 -6.25 -6.09 -9.03
CA PHE A 28 -5.36 -5.46 -8.07
C PHE A 28 -4.44 -6.50 -7.43
N LYS A 29 -3.15 -6.20 -7.34
CA LYS A 29 -2.13 -7.02 -6.69
C LYS A 29 -1.30 -6.11 -5.80
N ASP A 30 -1.13 -6.51 -4.55
CA ASP A 30 -0.29 -5.78 -3.60
C ASP A 30 0.34 -6.81 -2.62
N PRO A 31 1.42 -7.50 -3.06
CA PRO A 31 2.10 -8.51 -2.26
C PRO A 31 2.65 -7.95 -0.94
N TRP A 32 2.98 -6.66 -0.91
CA TRP A 32 3.47 -5.99 0.29
C TRP A 32 2.39 -5.90 1.37
N SER A 33 1.18 -5.45 1.01
CA SER A 33 0.06 -5.38 1.94
C SER A 33 -0.31 -6.77 2.48
N GLU A 34 -0.33 -7.79 1.62
CA GLU A 34 -0.59 -9.17 2.04
C GLU A 34 0.47 -9.67 3.03
N HIS A 35 1.75 -9.37 2.77
CA HIS A 35 2.85 -9.71 3.67
C HIS A 35 2.73 -9.02 5.04
N VAL A 36 2.49 -7.71 5.07
CA VAL A 36 2.38 -6.94 6.32
C VAL A 36 1.18 -7.41 7.14
N VAL A 37 0.05 -7.66 6.49
CA VAL A 37 -1.17 -8.14 7.16
C VAL A 37 -0.96 -9.54 7.74
N ALA A 38 -0.37 -10.47 6.98
CA ALA A 38 -0.07 -11.80 7.48
C ALA A 38 0.88 -11.78 8.70
N ARG A 39 1.87 -10.89 8.70
CA ARG A 39 2.77 -10.71 9.84
C ARG A 39 2.05 -10.09 11.05
N ALA A 40 1.20 -9.10 10.81
CA ALA A 40 0.39 -8.49 11.86
C ALA A 40 -0.58 -9.48 12.51
N GLU A 41 -1.16 -10.39 11.72
CA GLU A 41 -2.01 -11.49 12.23
C GLU A 41 -1.25 -12.44 13.14
N ALA A 42 -0.02 -12.82 12.75
CA ALA A 42 0.84 -13.69 13.56
C ALA A 42 1.19 -13.06 14.91
N ASP A 43 1.47 -11.74 14.92
CA ASP A 43 1.81 -11.00 16.13
C ASP A 43 0.57 -10.62 16.97
N ARG A 44 -0.61 -10.51 16.33
CA ARG A 44 -1.88 -10.09 16.95
C ARG A 44 -3.08 -10.87 16.40
N PRO A 45 -3.40 -12.01 17.02
CA PRO A 45 -4.62 -12.73 16.74
C PRO A 45 -5.85 -11.81 16.86
N GLY A 46 -6.76 -11.86 15.89
CA GLY A 46 -7.98 -11.02 15.84
C GLY A 46 -7.81 -9.67 15.14
N ILE A 47 -6.63 -9.33 14.59
CA ILE A 47 -6.46 -8.08 13.84
C ILE A 47 -7.35 -8.01 12.57
N GLN A 48 -7.74 -9.17 12.02
CA GLN A 48 -8.67 -9.27 10.89
C GLN A 48 -10.09 -8.82 11.22
N ASP A 49 -10.49 -8.78 12.50
CA ASP A 49 -11.81 -8.29 12.92
C ASP A 49 -12.00 -6.79 12.63
N LYS A 50 -10.90 -6.09 12.29
CA LYS A 50 -10.91 -4.69 11.86
C LYS A 50 -11.07 -4.50 10.36
N ASP A 51 -11.26 -5.57 9.59
CA ASP A 51 -11.59 -5.49 8.18
C ASP A 51 -12.92 -4.74 8.01
N MET A 52 -12.89 -3.67 7.20
CA MET A 52 -14.01 -2.76 7.01
C MET A 52 -14.92 -3.14 5.82
N GLY A 53 -14.67 -4.28 5.16
CA GLY A 53 -15.44 -4.79 4.04
C GLY A 53 -14.95 -4.32 2.66
N GLU A 54 -15.74 -4.64 1.63
CA GLU A 54 -15.33 -4.47 0.23
C GLU A 54 -15.25 -3.01 -0.22
N ILE A 55 -16.15 -2.15 0.23
CA ILE A 55 -16.15 -0.74 -0.20
C ILE A 55 -14.87 -0.03 0.26
N PRO A 56 -14.47 -0.07 1.55
CA PRO A 56 -13.18 0.48 1.97
C PRO A 56 -11.98 -0.18 1.28
N ALA A 57 -12.01 -1.49 1.06
CA ALA A 57 -10.94 -2.18 0.33
C ALA A 57 -10.80 -1.66 -1.12
N ALA A 58 -11.92 -1.48 -1.83
CA ALA A 58 -11.91 -0.88 -3.16
C ALA A 58 -11.35 0.55 -3.13
N ILE A 59 -11.75 1.37 -2.15
CA ILE A 59 -11.23 2.74 -1.99
C ILE A 59 -9.72 2.74 -1.78
N TYR A 60 -9.20 1.90 -0.88
CA TYR A 60 -7.76 1.85 -0.61
C TYR A 60 -6.95 1.29 -1.79
N ALA A 61 -7.49 0.30 -2.52
CA ALA A 61 -6.87 -0.22 -3.73
C ALA A 61 -6.84 0.84 -4.85
N LEU A 62 -7.96 1.52 -5.11
CA LEU A 62 -8.04 2.57 -6.11
C LEU A 62 -7.15 3.76 -5.77
N ARG A 63 -7.07 4.15 -4.50
CA ARG A 63 -6.15 5.20 -4.04
C ARG A 63 -4.69 4.84 -4.35
N HIS A 64 -4.29 3.60 -4.09
CA HIS A 64 -2.94 3.11 -4.38
C HIS A 64 -2.65 3.10 -5.88
N LEU A 65 -3.56 2.51 -6.66
CA LEU A 65 -3.44 2.46 -8.12
C LEU A 65 -3.36 3.85 -8.75
N ALA A 66 -4.19 4.80 -8.27
CA ALA A 66 -4.16 6.17 -8.76
C ALA A 66 -2.80 6.81 -8.51
N ALA A 67 -2.25 6.70 -7.29
CA ALA A 67 -0.94 7.23 -6.97
C ALA A 67 0.16 6.63 -7.86
N VAL A 68 0.22 5.30 -7.97
CA VAL A 68 1.22 4.60 -8.80
C VAL A 68 1.09 5.01 -10.28
N THR A 69 -0.15 5.12 -10.78
CA THR A 69 -0.41 5.48 -12.19
C THR A 69 0.05 6.89 -12.49
N GLU A 70 -0.32 7.86 -11.64
CA GLU A 70 0.05 9.26 -11.85
C GLU A 70 1.56 9.47 -11.72
N ILE A 71 2.21 8.81 -10.76
CA ILE A 71 3.67 8.87 -10.61
C ILE A 71 4.37 8.34 -11.87
N ARG A 72 3.94 7.18 -12.38
CA ARG A 72 4.51 6.58 -13.59
C ARG A 72 4.32 7.45 -14.82
N HIS A 73 3.12 8.02 -14.98
CA HIS A 73 2.82 8.93 -16.08
C HIS A 73 3.73 10.16 -16.02
N TYR A 74 3.85 10.78 -14.85
CA TYR A 74 4.70 11.95 -14.64
C TYR A 74 6.18 11.64 -14.92
N LEU A 75 6.69 10.49 -14.47
CA LEU A 75 8.08 10.07 -14.74
C LEU A 75 8.31 9.71 -16.21
N GLY A 76 7.28 9.26 -16.93
CA GLY A 76 7.33 9.05 -18.37
C GLY A 76 7.61 10.34 -19.14
N ASP A 77 6.99 11.45 -18.73
CA ASP A 77 7.19 12.77 -19.33
C ASP A 77 8.43 13.50 -18.76
N HIS A 78 8.84 13.16 -17.53
CA HIS A 78 9.92 13.81 -16.78
C HIS A 78 10.90 12.79 -16.18
N PRO A 79 11.75 12.13 -16.99
CA PRO A 79 12.60 11.01 -16.53
C PRO A 79 13.67 11.39 -15.50
N GLY A 80 14.03 12.67 -15.39
CA GLY A 80 14.97 13.18 -14.38
C GLY A 80 14.31 13.69 -13.10
N ALA A 81 12.99 13.58 -12.97
CA ALA A 81 12.29 14.04 -11.77
C ALA A 81 12.54 13.11 -10.58
N ALA A 82 12.48 13.69 -9.38
CA ALA A 82 12.48 12.95 -8.13
C ALA A 82 11.04 12.81 -7.61
N VAL A 83 10.74 11.68 -6.97
CA VAL A 83 9.47 11.43 -6.29
C VAL A 83 9.76 11.32 -4.80
N VAL A 84 8.97 12.01 -3.99
CA VAL A 84 9.07 12.00 -2.52
C VAL A 84 7.71 11.59 -1.94
N ASP A 85 7.67 10.46 -1.24
CA ASP A 85 6.46 9.92 -0.62
C ASP A 85 6.28 10.46 0.82
N LEU A 86 5.57 11.58 0.93
CA LEU A 86 5.35 12.26 2.22
C LEU A 86 4.30 11.54 3.06
N GLY A 87 4.70 11.14 4.27
CA GLY A 87 3.80 10.41 5.16
C GLY A 87 3.58 8.97 4.71
N CYS A 88 4.56 8.38 4.03
CA CYS A 88 4.54 7.01 3.51
C CYS A 88 4.13 5.97 4.57
N GLY A 89 4.47 6.19 5.84
CA GLY A 89 4.06 5.32 6.93
C GLY A 89 4.56 3.89 6.73
N LEU A 90 3.64 2.96 6.51
CA LEU A 90 3.94 1.55 6.21
C LEU A 90 3.81 1.21 4.71
N ASP A 91 3.52 2.19 3.86
CA ASP A 91 3.36 2.00 2.44
C ASP A 91 4.70 1.77 1.73
N ARG A 92 4.66 1.07 0.60
CA ARG A 92 5.80 0.83 -0.28
C ARG A 92 5.42 1.06 -1.74
N LEU A 93 5.05 2.30 -2.04
CA LEU A 93 4.75 2.74 -3.41
C LEU A 93 5.91 2.47 -4.37
N ILE A 94 7.16 2.54 -3.90
CA ILE A 94 8.35 2.31 -4.71
C ILE A 94 8.36 0.95 -5.42
N ASP A 95 7.91 -0.10 -4.74
CA ASP A 95 7.90 -1.46 -5.28
C ASP A 95 6.97 -1.55 -6.50
N ASP A 96 5.90 -0.75 -6.50
CA ASP A 96 4.91 -0.69 -7.55
C ASP A 96 5.14 0.42 -8.57
N VAL A 97 5.88 1.48 -8.29
CA VAL A 97 6.26 2.48 -9.30
C VAL A 97 7.35 1.90 -10.22
N GLY A 98 8.31 1.18 -9.63
CA GLY A 98 9.52 0.70 -10.30
C GLY A 98 10.63 1.75 -10.32
N SER A 99 11.89 1.33 -10.40
CA SER A 99 12.99 2.25 -10.70
C SER A 99 12.85 2.71 -12.14
N ALA A 100 12.39 3.95 -12.36
CA ALA A 100 12.59 4.60 -13.64
C ALA A 100 14.11 4.65 -13.88
N ASP A 101 14.57 4.24 -15.06
CA ASP A 101 15.98 4.12 -15.45
C ASP A 101 16.74 5.47 -15.45
N GLY A 102 16.81 6.16 -14.31
CA GLY A 102 17.50 7.45 -14.13
C GLY A 102 16.92 8.38 -13.05
N GLY A 103 15.69 8.16 -12.57
CA GLY A 103 15.06 8.98 -11.55
C GLY A 103 15.26 8.39 -10.15
N ALA A 104 15.91 9.14 -9.24
CA ALA A 104 15.97 8.73 -7.84
C ALA A 104 14.59 8.93 -7.20
N ILE A 105 13.96 7.83 -6.80
CA ILE A 105 12.80 7.86 -5.90
C ILE A 105 13.35 7.74 -4.48
N VAL A 106 13.07 8.73 -3.64
CA VAL A 106 13.61 8.85 -2.27
C VAL A 106 12.50 8.87 -1.25
#